data_AF-A0A511XKZ9-F1
#
_entry.id   AF-A0A511XKZ9-F1
#
_cell.length_a   1.000
_cell.length_b   1.000
_cell.length_c   1.000
_cell.angle_alpha   90.00
_cell.angle_beta   90.00
_cell.angle_gamma   90.00
#
_symmetry.space_group_name_H-M   'P 1'
#
loop_
_entity.id
_entity.type
_entity.pdbx_description
1 polymer ?
#
loop_
_entity_poly.entity_id
_entity_poly.type
_entity_poly.pdbx_seq_one_letter_code
_entity_poly.pdbx_strand_id
1 'polypeptide(L)'
;MVTTTNDTLTTLVLNGSSSTTLQSGYQYIVLNTGAGAANVSAYNNDSLYVIGQTDVTLNGYDTTVSYASGSDGSTINISGYDNTVTNFDGTVNAGNAIFNTFVDSTGTFTTGAYTSYVDSSGTIDSGAKSQFSNCTGTVTTGSDSVFNVFKDGTINSGIKTIASEIDDSNVTVGRNSTIATLNSDTLTTTGTGVTVGALDNSEVNYTTDSSGSFTSGGWGNFSVTGSIQGTDYIQGQTVSISFGTMDQSAVLHLDTFGNGSTVQGGTGNQSVDQTGTGSMTFISANSNSDGVFTATGGTGKDTFEAVSSMTMTGGTGGANTFDIIKSAAGATDVIKDFTAAASNKLELSGFGLTQSSFATILDNATVSSAGLTLAISSNTSVTLAGVTDKADLTSANVSLS
;
A
#
# COMPACT_ATOMS: atom_id res chain seq x y z
N MET A 1 46.40 23.63 16.95
CA MET A 1 45.10 24.32 16.84
C MET A 1 45.38 25.80 16.75
N VAL A 2 44.82 26.45 15.73
CA VAL A 2 44.84 27.92 15.62
C VAL A 2 43.38 28.37 15.66
N THR A 3 43.09 29.34 16.51
CA THR A 3 41.75 29.89 16.72
C THR A 3 41.78 31.37 16.39
N THR A 4 40.94 31.81 15.46
CA THR A 4 40.69 33.23 15.16
C THR A 4 39.22 33.54 15.40
N THR A 5 38.94 34.53 16.24
CA THR A 5 37.59 34.89 16.67
C THR A 5 37.26 36.32 16.23
N ASN A 6 36.11 36.50 15.57
CA ASN A 6 35.46 37.80 15.35
C ASN A 6 34.04 37.71 15.93
N ASP A 7 33.84 38.28 17.13
CA ASP A 7 32.64 38.46 17.99
C ASP A 7 31.48 37.42 18.00
N THR A 8 31.26 36.60 16.97
CA THR A 8 30.30 35.47 16.92
C THR A 8 30.75 34.29 16.05
N LEU A 9 31.78 34.45 15.21
CA LEU A 9 32.33 33.40 14.33
C LEU A 9 33.77 33.05 14.71
N THR A 10 34.03 31.75 14.87
CA THR A 10 35.35 31.22 15.20
C THR A 10 35.80 30.20 14.16
N THR A 11 37.01 30.36 13.60
CA THR A 11 37.60 29.34 12.73
C THR A 11 38.56 28.46 13.53
N LEU A 12 38.35 27.14 13.48
CA LEU A 12 39.23 26.13 14.08
C LEU A 12 39.95 25.36 12.98
N VAL A 13 41.28 25.45 12.97
CA VAL A 13 42.12 24.61 12.10
C VAL A 13 42.66 23.43 12.90
N LEU A 14 42.25 22.24 12.49
CA LEU A 14 42.60 20.95 13.08
C LEU A 14 43.58 20.19 12.16
N ASN A 15 44.40 19.36 12.78
CA ASN A 15 45.13 18.29 12.08
C ASN A 15 44.44 16.96 12.37
N GLY A 16 44.66 15.92 11.56
CA GLY A 16 43.88 14.67 11.50
C GLY A 16 43.98 13.71 12.70
N SER A 17 44.29 14.28 13.87
CA SER A 17 44.32 13.63 15.19
C SER A 17 44.01 14.64 16.31
N SER A 18 43.58 15.86 15.97
CA SER A 18 43.21 16.89 16.94
C SER A 18 41.89 16.55 17.62
N SER A 19 41.75 16.95 18.88
CA SER A 19 40.49 16.89 19.62
C SER A 19 40.21 18.24 20.28
N THR A 20 38.97 18.70 20.26
CA THR A 20 38.57 19.95 20.92
C THR A 20 37.14 19.93 21.43
N THR A 21 36.87 20.79 22.42
CA THR A 21 35.53 21.06 22.93
C THR A 21 35.17 22.51 22.63
N LEU A 22 34.00 22.72 22.03
CA LEU A 22 33.49 24.03 21.68
C LEU A 22 32.76 24.68 22.86
N GLN A 23 32.78 26.00 22.88
CA GLN A 23 31.95 26.79 23.78
C GLN A 23 30.56 26.98 23.17
N SER A 24 29.51 26.70 23.94
CA SER A 24 28.10 26.83 23.56
C SER A 24 27.73 28.23 23.04
N GLY A 25 26.84 28.28 22.05
CA GLY A 25 26.21 29.51 21.54
C GLY A 25 27.02 30.22 20.46
N TYR A 26 28.01 29.57 19.86
CA TYR A 26 28.90 30.16 18.87
C TYR A 26 28.79 29.50 17.50
N GLN A 27 29.22 30.24 16.47
CA GLN A 27 29.36 29.72 15.12
C GLN A 27 30.81 29.33 14.86
N TYR A 28 31.01 28.18 14.25
CA TYR A 28 32.31 27.59 14.01
C TYR A 28 32.50 27.16 12.56
N ILE A 29 33.66 27.51 11.98
CA ILE A 29 34.17 26.84 10.79
C ILE A 29 35.25 25.86 11.26
N VAL A 30 35.01 24.57 11.08
CA VAL A 30 35.94 23.51 11.47
C VAL A 30 36.64 23.01 10.21
N LEU A 31 37.92 23.32 10.07
CA LEU A 31 38.75 22.90 8.94
C LEU A 31 39.73 21.82 9.41
N ASN A 32 39.50 20.57 9.01
CA ASN A 32 40.50 19.52 9.16
C ASN A 32 41.41 19.46 7.93
N THR A 33 42.70 19.70 8.15
CA THR A 33 43.73 19.70 7.09
C THR A 33 44.58 18.42 7.08
N GLY A 34 44.37 17.51 8.03
CA GLY A 34 45.14 16.26 8.12
C GLY A 34 44.48 15.08 7.40
N ALA A 35 45.27 14.03 7.18
CA ALA A 35 44.86 12.82 6.46
C ALA A 35 44.00 11.82 7.26
N GLY A 36 43.49 12.21 8.43
CA GLY A 36 42.67 11.36 9.30
C GLY A 36 41.61 12.18 10.04
N ALA A 37 40.67 11.52 10.71
CA ALA A 37 39.56 12.20 11.38
C ALA A 37 40.03 13.05 12.58
N ALA A 38 39.63 14.32 12.58
CA ALA A 38 39.70 15.16 13.78
C ALA A 38 38.44 14.98 14.64
N ASN A 39 38.50 15.31 15.93
CA ASN A 39 37.38 15.15 16.86
C ASN A 39 36.92 16.51 17.41
N VAL A 40 35.61 16.78 17.37
CA VAL A 40 35.01 17.99 17.92
C VAL A 40 33.84 17.63 18.81
N SER A 41 33.79 18.17 20.03
CA SER A 41 32.61 18.09 20.90
C SER A 41 31.88 19.44 20.93
N ALA A 42 30.61 19.45 20.53
CA ALA A 42 29.74 20.62 20.58
C ALA A 42 28.64 20.43 21.64
N TYR A 43 28.11 21.55 22.15
CA TYR A 43 27.11 21.57 23.21
C TYR A 43 25.84 22.26 22.75
N ASN A 44 25.41 23.34 23.42
CA ASN A 44 24.07 23.90 23.22
C ASN A 44 24.15 25.09 22.25
N ASN A 45 23.23 25.17 21.29
CA ASN A 45 23.09 26.30 20.37
C ASN A 45 24.36 26.59 19.55
N ASP A 46 25.17 25.58 19.25
CA ASP A 46 26.33 25.75 18.38
C ASP A 46 25.91 25.64 16.91
N SER A 47 26.64 26.30 16.01
CA SER A 47 26.48 26.13 14.56
C SER A 47 27.83 25.84 13.92
N LEU A 48 27.99 24.63 13.39
CA LEU A 48 29.26 24.15 12.84
C LEU A 48 29.14 24.03 11.32
N TYR A 49 30.13 24.56 10.60
CA TYR A 49 30.41 24.24 9.21
C TYR A 49 31.72 23.47 9.13
N VAL A 50 31.64 22.20 8.75
CA VAL A 50 32.74 21.24 8.81
C VAL A 50 33.31 20.98 7.43
N ILE A 51 34.63 21.09 7.30
CA ILE A 51 35.38 20.87 6.05
C ILE A 51 36.44 19.80 6.31
N GLY A 52 36.34 18.69 5.58
CA GLY A 52 37.21 17.53 5.72
C GLY A 52 36.74 16.58 6.81
N GLN A 53 37.25 15.34 6.77
CA GLN A 53 36.81 14.25 7.64
C GLN A 53 36.93 14.62 9.13
N THR A 54 35.81 14.78 9.83
CA THR A 54 35.79 15.20 11.22
C THR A 54 34.66 14.51 11.96
N ASP A 55 35.02 13.80 13.03
CA ASP A 55 34.05 13.20 13.93
C ASP A 55 33.50 14.26 14.89
N VAL A 56 32.18 14.33 15.01
CA VAL A 56 31.49 15.33 15.84
C VAL A 56 30.69 14.63 16.93
N THR A 57 30.90 15.05 18.18
CA THR A 57 30.10 14.62 19.33
C THR A 57 29.16 15.73 19.77
N LEU A 58 27.86 15.49 19.73
CA LEU A 58 26.80 16.43 20.12
C LEU A 58 26.24 16.04 21.48
N ASN A 59 26.62 16.79 22.52
CA ASN A 59 26.19 16.52 23.90
C ASN A 59 25.06 17.45 24.39
N GLY A 60 24.62 18.38 23.54
CA GLY A 60 23.66 19.43 23.88
C GLY A 60 22.42 19.42 22.98
N TYR A 61 21.73 20.55 23.00
CA TYR A 61 20.50 20.75 22.23
C TYR A 61 20.58 21.97 21.33
N ASP A 62 19.69 22.03 20.33
CA ASP A 62 19.59 23.12 19.35
C ASP A 62 20.91 23.39 18.59
N THR A 63 21.78 22.38 18.44
CA THR A 63 23.02 22.52 17.68
C THR A 63 22.83 22.10 16.23
N THR A 64 23.39 22.90 15.32
CA THR A 64 23.39 22.63 13.87
C THR A 64 24.78 22.25 13.41
N VAL A 65 24.91 21.18 12.63
CA VAL A 65 26.15 20.77 11.98
C VAL A 65 25.89 20.63 10.49
N SER A 66 26.69 21.31 9.67
CA SER A 66 26.65 21.16 8.22
C SER A 66 28.02 20.77 7.71
N TYR A 67 28.08 19.78 6.82
CA TYR A 67 29.33 19.34 6.20
C TYR A 67 29.49 19.92 4.79
N ALA A 68 30.73 20.23 4.44
CA ALA A 68 31.11 20.49 3.07
C ALA A 68 31.30 19.18 2.29
N SER A 69 31.12 19.21 0.98
CA SER A 69 31.38 18.08 0.07
C SER A 69 32.78 17.48 0.28
N GLY A 70 32.88 16.14 0.32
CA GLY A 70 34.15 15.42 0.50
C GLY A 70 34.57 15.27 1.96
N SER A 71 33.62 15.33 2.90
CA SER A 71 33.82 15.04 4.32
C SER A 71 33.47 13.58 4.69
N ASP A 72 33.43 12.72 3.68
CA ASP A 72 32.95 11.34 3.72
C ASP A 72 33.68 10.51 4.79
N GLY A 73 32.96 9.56 5.38
CA GLY A 73 33.52 8.64 6.38
C GLY A 73 33.73 9.26 7.76
N SER A 74 33.06 10.38 8.04
CA SER A 74 32.98 10.97 9.37
C SER A 74 31.95 10.24 10.24
N THR A 75 32.10 10.34 11.57
CA THR A 75 31.16 9.79 12.55
C THR A 75 30.55 10.90 13.40
N ILE A 76 29.23 10.89 13.56
CA ILE A 76 28.52 11.76 14.51
C ILE A 76 28.03 10.92 15.68
N ASN A 77 28.40 11.30 16.90
CA ASN A 77 27.86 10.71 18.13
C ASN A 77 26.92 11.72 18.79
N ILE A 78 25.65 11.38 19.00
CA ILE A 78 24.66 12.28 19.60
C ILE A 78 24.16 11.68 20.90
N SER A 79 24.33 12.42 21.99
CA SER A 79 23.72 12.12 23.30
C SER A 79 22.67 13.15 23.72
N GLY A 80 22.66 14.32 23.06
CA GLY A 80 21.64 15.35 23.24
C GLY A 80 20.38 15.16 22.40
N TYR A 81 19.60 16.22 22.19
CA TYR A 81 18.31 16.18 21.49
C TYR A 81 18.08 17.48 20.70
N ASP A 82 17.12 17.52 19.78
CA ASP A 82 16.81 18.72 18.95
C ASP A 82 18.00 19.25 18.14
N ASN A 83 18.91 18.38 17.69
CA ASN A 83 20.04 18.79 16.84
C ASN A 83 19.68 18.65 15.36
N THR A 84 20.30 19.47 14.51
CA THR A 84 20.16 19.39 13.05
C THR A 84 21.49 19.07 12.40
N VAL A 85 21.51 18.07 11.52
CA VAL A 85 22.69 17.69 10.72
C VAL A 85 22.32 17.80 9.25
N THR A 86 23.16 18.46 8.45
CA THR A 86 22.94 18.65 7.01
C THR A 86 24.15 18.27 6.17
N ASN A 87 23.89 17.81 4.94
CA ASN A 87 24.91 17.46 3.94
C ASN A 87 25.94 16.44 4.42
N PHE A 88 25.52 15.49 5.26
CA PHE A 88 26.41 14.54 5.91
C PHE A 88 26.49 13.22 5.16
N ASP A 89 27.71 12.69 4.96
CA ASP A 89 27.94 11.34 4.44
C ASP A 89 28.81 10.54 5.43
N GLY A 90 28.20 9.58 6.13
CA GLY A 90 28.93 8.79 7.12
C GLY A 90 28.05 8.00 8.09
N THR A 91 28.53 7.89 9.34
CA THR A 91 27.84 7.11 10.39
C THR A 91 27.30 8.00 11.50
N VAL A 92 26.05 7.78 11.91
CA VAL A 92 25.43 8.44 13.05
C VAL A 92 25.11 7.44 14.15
N ASN A 93 25.65 7.68 15.35
CA ASN A 93 25.38 6.93 16.57
C ASN A 93 24.59 7.80 17.54
N ALA A 94 23.28 7.60 17.59
CA ALA A 94 22.32 8.46 18.27
C ALA A 94 21.12 7.67 18.84
N GLY A 95 21.28 6.37 19.14
CA GLY A 95 20.15 5.46 19.44
C GLY A 95 19.26 5.86 20.63
N ASN A 96 19.77 6.68 21.55
CA ASN A 96 19.00 7.21 22.69
C ASN A 96 18.66 8.71 22.55
N ALA A 97 19.10 9.35 21.47
CA ALA A 97 18.92 10.78 21.22
C ALA A 97 17.65 11.00 20.39
N ILE A 98 16.78 11.87 20.86
CA ILE A 98 15.45 12.12 20.29
C ILE A 98 15.38 13.46 19.56
N PHE A 99 14.39 13.63 18.69
CA PHE A 99 14.09 14.89 17.99
C PHE A 99 15.20 15.45 17.10
N ASN A 100 16.18 14.64 16.72
CA ASN A 100 17.22 15.10 15.80
C ASN A 100 16.67 15.14 14.37
N THR A 101 17.24 16.02 13.54
CA THR A 101 16.88 16.20 12.15
C THR A 101 18.10 15.98 11.26
N PHE A 102 17.94 15.16 10.22
CA PHE A 102 18.95 14.91 9.19
C PHE A 102 18.40 15.36 7.84
N VAL A 103 19.16 16.20 7.14
CA VAL A 103 18.79 16.75 5.83
C VAL A 103 19.91 16.48 4.84
N ASP A 104 19.59 16.05 3.62
CA ASP A 104 20.56 15.76 2.57
C ASP A 104 21.69 14.84 3.09
N SER A 105 21.32 13.83 3.87
CA SER A 105 22.27 13.01 4.61
C SER A 105 22.25 11.55 4.13
N THR A 106 23.43 11.00 3.89
CA THR A 106 23.62 9.63 3.39
C THR A 106 24.48 8.82 4.36
N GLY A 107 24.23 7.51 4.44
CA GLY A 107 25.09 6.58 5.17
C GLY A 107 24.35 5.66 6.13
N THR A 108 24.91 5.44 7.33
CA THR A 108 24.32 4.55 8.34
C THR A 108 23.89 5.33 9.57
N PHE A 109 22.61 5.25 9.92
CA PHE A 109 22.02 6.00 11.03
C PHE A 109 21.44 5.05 12.05
N THR A 110 21.79 5.23 13.31
CA THR A 110 21.10 4.61 14.45
C THR A 110 20.61 5.72 15.37
N THR A 111 19.31 6.02 15.34
CA THR A 111 18.72 7.20 16.02
C THR A 111 17.56 6.83 16.95
N GLY A 112 17.31 7.67 17.94
CA GLY A 112 16.17 7.53 18.82
C GLY A 112 14.84 7.92 18.16
N ALA A 113 13.79 7.93 18.98
CA ALA A 113 12.44 8.30 18.57
C ALA A 113 12.32 9.76 18.13
N TYR A 114 11.26 10.07 17.37
CA TYR A 114 10.95 11.43 16.89
C TYR A 114 12.01 12.06 15.99
N THR A 115 12.87 11.24 15.37
CA THR A 115 13.90 11.74 14.45
C THR A 115 13.27 12.06 13.09
N SER A 116 13.72 13.14 12.47
CA SER A 116 13.25 13.55 11.14
C SER A 116 14.34 13.39 10.10
N TYR A 117 13.99 12.84 8.94
CA TYR A 117 14.85 12.63 7.80
C TYR A 117 14.23 13.31 6.58
N VAL A 118 15.01 14.15 5.91
CA VAL A 118 14.62 14.87 4.70
C VAL A 118 15.68 14.63 3.65
N ASP A 119 15.27 14.19 2.45
CA ASP A 119 16.17 13.93 1.32
C ASP A 119 17.38 13.06 1.71
N SER A 120 17.14 12.09 2.60
CA SER A 120 18.18 11.26 3.22
C SER A 120 18.14 9.83 2.70
N SER A 121 19.31 9.17 2.65
CA SER A 121 19.43 7.83 2.08
C SER A 121 20.42 6.92 2.83
N GLY A 122 20.38 5.62 2.55
CA GLY A 122 21.29 4.63 3.11
C GLY A 122 20.60 3.64 4.05
N THR A 123 21.22 3.30 5.18
CA THR A 123 20.66 2.38 6.18
C THR A 123 20.27 3.16 7.43
N ILE A 124 18.98 3.29 7.69
CA ILE A 124 18.43 4.06 8.80
C ILE A 124 17.71 3.11 9.76
N ASP A 125 18.18 3.04 10.99
CA ASP A 125 17.50 2.41 12.13
C ASP A 125 17.06 3.52 13.10
N SER A 126 15.77 3.82 13.11
CA SER A 126 15.22 4.93 13.90
C SER A 126 14.17 4.46 14.91
N GLY A 127 14.06 5.19 16.02
CA GLY A 127 13.00 4.94 16.99
C GLY A 127 11.60 5.25 16.47
N ALA A 128 10.59 4.93 17.28
CA ALA A 128 9.19 5.21 16.97
C ALA A 128 8.90 6.70 16.67
N LYS A 129 7.81 6.96 15.96
CA LYS A 129 7.33 8.32 15.63
C LYS A 129 8.32 9.16 14.82
N SER A 130 9.21 8.50 14.11
CA SER A 130 10.15 9.17 13.20
C SER A 130 9.44 9.56 11.91
N GLN A 131 9.98 10.59 11.25
CA GLN A 131 9.42 11.16 10.03
C GLN A 131 10.43 11.05 8.90
N PHE A 132 9.98 10.63 7.72
CA PHE A 132 10.80 10.42 6.55
C PHE A 132 10.17 11.13 5.36
N SER A 133 10.90 12.05 4.72
CA SER A 133 10.45 12.76 3.53
C SER A 133 11.48 12.64 2.43
N ASN A 134 11.05 12.21 1.25
CA ASN A 134 11.89 11.96 0.08
C ASN A 134 13.11 11.08 0.40
N CYS A 135 12.90 10.05 1.20
CA CYS A 135 13.98 9.16 1.61
C CYS A 135 14.07 7.93 0.69
N THR A 136 15.26 7.34 0.61
CA THR A 136 15.52 6.09 -0.13
C THR A 136 16.42 5.15 0.67
N GLY A 137 16.64 3.93 0.19
CA GLY A 137 17.51 2.94 0.87
C GLY A 137 16.74 2.03 1.83
N THR A 138 17.30 1.68 2.97
CA THR A 138 16.69 0.77 3.96
C THR A 138 16.35 1.53 5.24
N VAL A 139 15.07 1.55 5.62
CA VAL A 139 14.58 2.16 6.85
C VAL A 139 13.95 1.09 7.75
N THR A 140 14.47 0.93 8.96
CA THR A 140 13.80 0.24 10.06
C THR A 140 13.32 1.27 11.07
N THR A 141 12.06 1.20 11.47
CA THR A 141 11.49 2.16 12.42
C THR A 141 10.44 1.56 13.35
N GLY A 142 10.24 2.20 14.49
CA GLY A 142 9.22 1.83 15.46
C GLY A 142 7.79 2.19 15.01
N SER A 143 6.85 2.12 15.96
CA SER A 143 5.43 2.43 15.70
C SER A 143 5.19 3.91 15.39
N ASP A 144 4.03 4.19 14.80
CA ASP A 144 3.51 5.55 14.58
C ASP A 144 4.45 6.43 13.73
N SER A 145 5.26 5.82 12.88
CA SER A 145 6.20 6.52 11.99
C SER A 145 5.49 7.01 10.73
N VAL A 146 5.98 8.11 10.16
CA VAL A 146 5.37 8.79 9.02
C VAL A 146 6.34 8.85 7.84
N PHE A 147 5.88 8.43 6.68
CA PHE A 147 6.58 8.54 5.41
C PHE A 147 5.80 9.48 4.51
N ASN A 148 6.37 10.61 4.12
CA ASN A 148 5.70 11.47 3.14
C ASN A 148 5.88 10.89 1.74
N VAL A 149 7.12 10.77 1.30
CA VAL A 149 7.51 10.13 0.03
C VAL A 149 8.69 9.23 0.32
N PHE A 150 8.62 7.97 -0.10
CA PHE A 150 9.72 7.01 -0.01
C PHE A 150 9.85 6.24 -1.32
N LYS A 151 11.08 6.11 -1.84
CA LYS A 151 11.33 5.49 -3.14
C LYS A 151 12.52 4.53 -3.10
N ASP A 152 12.56 3.58 -4.03
CA ASP A 152 13.74 2.77 -4.35
C ASP A 152 14.37 2.13 -3.11
N GLY A 153 13.59 1.40 -2.31
CA GLY A 153 14.08 1.00 -1.00
C GLY A 153 13.33 -0.11 -0.27
N THR A 154 13.60 -0.20 1.01
CA THR A 154 12.98 -1.14 1.94
C THR A 154 12.52 -0.43 3.20
N ILE A 155 11.27 -0.62 3.59
CA ILE A 155 10.70 -0.14 4.85
C ILE A 155 10.39 -1.35 5.73
N ASN A 156 10.87 -1.33 6.97
CA ASN A 156 10.46 -2.24 8.03
C ASN A 156 9.94 -1.41 9.21
N SER A 157 8.63 -1.20 9.26
CA SER A 157 8.00 -0.30 10.23
C SER A 157 7.03 -1.02 11.16
N GLY A 158 6.84 -0.45 12.34
CA GLY A 158 5.90 -0.95 13.34
C GLY A 158 4.42 -0.75 12.98
N ILE A 159 3.57 -0.83 14.00
CA ILE A 159 2.13 -0.56 13.88
C ILE A 159 1.86 0.92 13.62
N LYS A 160 0.69 1.23 13.04
CA LYS A 160 0.21 2.61 12.80
C LYS A 160 1.16 3.45 11.95
N THR A 161 1.81 2.82 10.97
CA THR A 161 2.62 3.54 10.00
C THR A 161 1.69 4.34 9.10
N ILE A 162 2.05 5.59 8.81
CA ILE A 162 1.32 6.42 7.86
C ILE A 162 2.26 6.74 6.70
N ALA A 163 1.83 6.49 5.47
CA ALA A 163 2.57 6.86 4.27
C ALA A 163 1.70 7.63 3.28
N SER A 164 2.20 8.71 2.70
CA SER A 164 1.48 9.38 1.58
C SER A 164 1.78 8.67 0.26
N GLU A 165 3.05 8.48 -0.08
CA GLU A 165 3.49 7.82 -1.30
C GLU A 165 4.66 6.89 -1.01
N ILE A 166 4.55 5.65 -1.49
CA ILE A 166 5.65 4.70 -1.57
C ILE A 166 5.72 4.25 -3.04
N ASP A 167 6.95 4.10 -3.54
CA ASP A 167 7.25 3.84 -4.95
C ASP A 167 8.44 2.88 -5.07
N ASP A 168 8.35 1.87 -5.93
CA ASP A 168 9.44 0.94 -6.28
C ASP A 168 10.16 0.34 -5.04
N SER A 169 9.39 -0.07 -4.02
CA SER A 169 9.90 -0.44 -2.70
C SER A 169 9.36 -1.78 -2.15
N ASN A 170 10.12 -2.34 -1.21
CA ASN A 170 9.70 -3.49 -0.40
C ASN A 170 9.28 -3.03 1.00
N VAL A 171 8.02 -3.22 1.36
CA VAL A 171 7.40 -2.58 2.51
C VAL A 171 6.90 -3.63 3.49
N THR A 172 7.29 -3.52 4.76
CA THR A 172 6.71 -4.27 5.86
C THR A 172 6.10 -3.31 6.88
N VAL A 173 4.80 -3.46 7.16
CA VAL A 173 4.10 -2.64 8.16
C VAL A 173 3.28 -3.48 9.13
N GLY A 174 3.15 -2.98 10.35
CA GLY A 174 2.25 -3.53 11.35
C GLY A 174 0.77 -3.13 11.17
N ARG A 175 -0.06 -3.61 12.09
CA ARG A 175 -1.50 -3.31 12.22
C ARG A 175 -1.83 -1.82 12.13
N ASN A 176 -3.05 -1.52 11.65
CA ASN A 176 -3.64 -0.17 11.60
C ASN A 176 -2.77 0.86 10.84
N SER A 177 -2.02 0.41 9.84
CA SER A 177 -1.21 1.29 9.00
C SER A 177 -2.03 1.80 7.81
N THR A 178 -1.76 3.02 7.39
CA THR A 178 -2.46 3.68 6.29
C THR A 178 -1.44 4.15 5.26
N ILE A 179 -1.58 3.72 4.02
CA ILE A 179 -0.75 4.15 2.90
C ILE A 179 -1.68 4.80 1.87
N ALA A 180 -1.44 6.05 1.48
CA ALA A 180 -2.35 6.69 0.53
C ALA A 180 -2.12 6.20 -0.90
N THR A 181 -0.87 5.98 -1.32
CA THR A 181 -0.52 5.37 -2.61
C THR A 181 0.64 4.40 -2.45
N LEU A 182 0.47 3.23 -3.03
CA LEU A 182 1.45 2.16 -3.14
C LEU A 182 1.62 1.85 -4.64
N ASN A 183 2.80 2.11 -5.20
CA ASN A 183 3.07 2.04 -6.63
C ASN A 183 4.29 1.17 -6.92
N SER A 184 4.09 0.12 -7.71
CA SER A 184 5.15 -0.83 -8.09
C SER A 184 5.89 -1.42 -6.88
N ASP A 185 5.16 -1.65 -5.78
CA ASP A 185 5.72 -2.09 -4.51
C ASP A 185 5.33 -3.52 -4.15
N THR A 186 6.08 -4.10 -3.22
CA THR A 186 5.64 -5.26 -2.44
C THR A 186 5.31 -4.84 -1.01
N LEU A 187 4.15 -5.27 -0.49
CA LEU A 187 3.70 -4.99 0.87
C LEU A 187 3.49 -6.29 1.65
N THR A 188 4.28 -6.49 2.69
CA THR A 188 4.06 -7.52 3.70
C THR A 188 3.39 -6.93 4.93
N THR A 189 2.26 -7.51 5.34
CA THR A 189 1.61 -7.19 6.61
C THR A 189 0.96 -8.41 7.26
N THR A 190 1.19 -8.56 8.56
CA THR A 190 0.53 -9.56 9.41
C THR A 190 -0.58 -8.94 10.26
N GLY A 191 -0.92 -7.68 9.98
CA GLY A 191 -1.77 -6.87 10.83
C GLY A 191 -3.18 -6.65 10.28
N THR A 192 -4.17 -6.76 11.15
CA THR A 192 -5.53 -6.24 10.90
C THR A 192 -5.52 -4.71 10.72
N GLY A 193 -6.40 -4.22 9.84
CA GLY A 193 -6.71 -2.80 9.70
C GLY A 193 -5.73 -2.01 8.84
N VAL A 194 -4.98 -2.68 7.96
CA VAL A 194 -4.13 -1.99 6.99
C VAL A 194 -4.97 -1.52 5.81
N THR A 195 -4.84 -0.24 5.45
CA THR A 195 -5.56 0.34 4.32
C THR A 195 -4.62 1.01 3.33
N VAL A 196 -4.84 0.75 2.05
CA VAL A 196 -4.19 1.43 0.94
C VAL A 196 -5.22 2.29 0.21
N GLY A 197 -4.90 3.54 -0.10
CA GLY A 197 -5.77 4.42 -0.88
C GLY A 197 -5.82 3.96 -2.33
N ALA A 198 -4.71 4.10 -3.04
CA ALA A 198 -4.51 3.62 -4.39
C ALA A 198 -3.43 2.53 -4.40
N LEU A 199 -3.78 1.37 -4.96
CA LEU A 199 -2.86 0.27 -5.23
C LEU A 199 -2.57 0.29 -6.74
N ASP A 200 -1.30 0.34 -7.13
CA ASP A 200 -0.88 0.45 -8.53
C ASP A 200 0.27 -0.52 -8.82
N ASN A 201 0.05 -1.49 -9.70
CA ASN A 201 1.03 -2.53 -10.08
C ASN A 201 1.77 -3.17 -8.89
N SER A 202 1.05 -3.43 -7.79
CA SER A 202 1.63 -3.79 -6.51
C SER A 202 1.15 -5.16 -6.00
N GLU A 203 1.95 -5.72 -5.10
CA GLU A 203 1.71 -7.04 -4.50
C GLU A 203 1.54 -6.92 -2.97
N VAL A 204 0.46 -7.47 -2.42
CA VAL A 204 0.17 -7.44 -0.97
C VAL A 204 0.11 -8.85 -0.42
N ASN A 205 1.04 -9.17 0.49
CA ASN A 205 1.24 -10.50 1.09
C ASN A 205 1.34 -11.62 0.05
N TYR A 206 1.67 -11.29 -1.19
CA TYR A 206 1.57 -12.23 -2.29
C TYR A 206 2.88 -13.01 -2.40
N THR A 207 2.91 -14.22 -1.83
CA THR A 207 4.10 -15.08 -1.89
C THR A 207 3.72 -16.46 -2.39
N THR A 208 4.39 -16.91 -3.46
CA THR A 208 4.22 -18.26 -4.01
C THR A 208 5.46 -19.13 -3.75
N ASP A 209 5.26 -20.43 -3.58
CA ASP A 209 6.37 -21.40 -3.63
C ASP A 209 6.81 -21.65 -5.07
N SER A 210 7.83 -22.49 -5.23
CA SER A 210 8.35 -22.90 -6.54
C SER A 210 7.34 -23.64 -7.45
N SER A 211 6.17 -24.04 -6.93
CA SER A 211 5.08 -24.63 -7.71
C SER A 211 4.03 -23.60 -8.15
N GLY A 212 4.18 -22.34 -7.75
CA GLY A 212 3.19 -21.29 -7.92
C GLY A 212 2.04 -21.36 -6.90
N SER A 213 2.14 -22.25 -5.90
CA SER A 213 1.14 -22.34 -4.83
C SER A 213 1.40 -21.27 -3.79
N PHE A 214 0.34 -20.66 -3.27
CA PHE A 214 0.49 -19.61 -2.27
C PHE A 214 1.02 -20.14 -0.94
N THR A 215 1.95 -19.39 -0.33
CA THR A 215 2.67 -19.81 0.89
C THR A 215 2.47 -18.90 2.09
N SER A 216 2.02 -17.66 1.90
CA SER A 216 1.86 -16.69 3.00
C SER A 216 0.40 -16.33 3.22
N GLY A 217 -0.28 -17.03 4.13
CA GLY A 217 -1.65 -16.67 4.52
C GLY A 217 -1.71 -15.33 5.25
N GLY A 218 -1.69 -14.20 4.53
CA GLY A 218 -1.84 -12.86 5.10
C GLY A 218 -2.98 -12.84 6.11
N TRP A 219 -2.70 -12.42 7.34
CA TRP A 219 -3.67 -12.48 8.44
C TRP A 219 -4.37 -11.14 8.64
N GLY A 220 -5.69 -11.20 8.90
CA GLY A 220 -6.51 -10.04 9.19
C GLY A 220 -7.20 -9.44 7.96
N ASN A 221 -7.75 -8.25 8.14
CA ASN A 221 -8.46 -7.50 7.09
C ASN A 221 -7.52 -6.49 6.41
N PHE A 222 -7.51 -6.52 5.08
CA PHE A 222 -6.84 -5.53 4.23
C PHE A 222 -7.88 -4.77 3.40
N SER A 223 -7.70 -3.47 3.20
CA SER A 223 -8.62 -2.69 2.39
C SER A 223 -7.91 -1.82 1.37
N VAL A 224 -8.48 -1.75 0.16
CA VAL A 224 -8.16 -0.70 -0.83
C VAL A 224 -9.36 0.23 -0.91
N THR A 225 -9.19 1.48 -0.49
CA THR A 225 -10.32 2.40 -0.30
C THR A 225 -10.56 3.37 -1.46
N GLY A 226 -9.55 3.60 -2.29
CA GLY A 226 -9.60 4.51 -3.44
C GLY A 226 -9.76 3.74 -4.74
N SER A 227 -8.68 3.13 -5.23
CA SER A 227 -8.65 2.49 -6.55
C SER A 227 -7.60 1.38 -6.67
N ILE A 228 -7.90 0.44 -7.55
CA ILE A 228 -6.95 -0.51 -8.16
C ILE A 228 -6.48 0.11 -9.48
N GLN A 229 -5.19 -0.01 -9.80
CA GLN A 229 -4.58 0.53 -11.02
C GLN A 229 -3.57 -0.47 -11.58
N GLY A 230 -3.57 -0.63 -12.90
CA GLY A 230 -2.73 -1.63 -13.56
C GLY A 230 -3.14 -3.04 -13.16
N THR A 231 -2.16 -3.88 -12.81
CA THR A 231 -2.38 -5.27 -12.38
C THR A 231 -1.86 -5.49 -10.96
N ASP A 232 -2.78 -5.73 -10.03
CA ASP A 232 -2.48 -5.89 -8.61
C ASP A 232 -2.73 -7.32 -8.11
N TYR A 233 -2.03 -7.68 -7.06
CA TYR A 233 -2.11 -9.00 -6.44
C TYR A 233 -2.29 -8.88 -4.92
N ILE A 234 -3.31 -9.52 -4.36
CA ILE A 234 -3.56 -9.50 -2.91
C ILE A 234 -3.81 -10.91 -2.40
N GLN A 235 -3.08 -11.28 -1.35
CA GLN A 235 -3.38 -12.45 -0.52
C GLN A 235 -3.81 -12.01 0.88
N GLY A 236 -4.90 -12.56 1.41
CA GLY A 236 -5.34 -12.20 2.77
C GLY A 236 -6.49 -13.02 3.34
N GLN A 237 -6.70 -12.92 4.65
CA GLN A 237 -7.84 -13.58 5.29
C GLN A 237 -9.16 -12.96 4.81
N THR A 238 -9.31 -11.64 4.91
CA THR A 238 -10.46 -10.92 4.36
C THR A 238 -10.02 -9.62 3.69
N VAL A 239 -10.76 -9.21 2.66
CA VAL A 239 -10.49 -7.96 1.93
C VAL A 239 -11.73 -7.09 1.75
N SER A 240 -11.53 -5.78 1.68
CA SER A 240 -12.55 -4.82 1.25
C SER A 240 -11.96 -3.89 0.19
N ILE A 241 -12.33 -4.10 -1.06
CA ILE A 241 -11.64 -3.50 -2.21
C ILE A 241 -12.60 -2.61 -3.01
N SER A 242 -12.14 -1.40 -3.34
CA SER A 242 -12.76 -0.52 -4.33
C SER A 242 -11.84 -0.40 -5.54
N PHE A 243 -12.36 -0.73 -6.72
CA PHE A 243 -11.66 -0.48 -7.98
C PHE A 243 -11.57 1.00 -8.33
N GLY A 244 -12.55 1.81 -7.90
CA GLY A 244 -12.59 3.24 -8.20
C GLY A 244 -12.67 3.56 -9.70
N THR A 245 -12.39 4.81 -10.06
CA THR A 245 -12.58 5.31 -11.44
C THR A 245 -11.28 5.73 -12.14
N MET A 246 -10.14 5.53 -11.48
CA MET A 246 -8.84 6.03 -11.96
C MET A 246 -8.33 5.24 -13.17
N ASP A 247 -8.47 3.92 -13.15
CA ASP A 247 -8.08 3.03 -14.24
C ASP A 247 -9.28 2.21 -14.73
N GLN A 248 -9.66 2.44 -15.97
CA GLN A 248 -10.80 1.79 -16.63
C GLN A 248 -10.50 0.36 -17.10
N SER A 249 -9.28 -0.12 -16.93
CA SER A 249 -8.80 -1.45 -17.35
C SER A 249 -8.13 -2.23 -16.23
N ALA A 250 -8.23 -1.75 -14.99
CA ALA A 250 -7.59 -2.36 -13.83
C ALA A 250 -7.93 -3.85 -13.68
N VAL A 251 -6.92 -4.61 -13.26
CA VAL A 251 -6.99 -6.06 -13.03
C VAL A 251 -6.55 -6.35 -11.60
N LEU A 252 -7.32 -7.19 -10.91
CA LEU A 252 -6.99 -7.64 -9.56
C LEU A 252 -6.98 -9.17 -9.49
N HIS A 253 -5.91 -9.71 -8.94
CA HIS A 253 -5.80 -11.13 -8.59
C HIS A 253 -5.87 -11.30 -7.08
N LEU A 254 -6.78 -12.17 -6.62
CA LEU A 254 -7.06 -12.40 -5.21
C LEU A 254 -6.82 -13.86 -4.82
N ASP A 255 -6.22 -14.04 -3.65
CA ASP A 255 -6.29 -15.28 -2.88
C ASP A 255 -6.77 -14.97 -1.47
N THR A 256 -8.05 -15.24 -1.21
CA THR A 256 -8.67 -15.05 0.09
C THR A 256 -9.13 -16.36 0.68
N PHE A 257 -9.00 -16.54 1.99
CA PHE A 257 -9.39 -17.80 2.67
C PHE A 257 -10.44 -17.63 3.78
N GLY A 258 -10.70 -16.40 4.23
CA GLY A 258 -11.76 -16.08 5.19
C GLY A 258 -13.07 -15.66 4.51
N ASN A 259 -14.12 -15.53 5.31
CA ASN A 259 -15.46 -15.17 4.83
C ASN A 259 -15.74 -13.67 5.02
N GLY A 260 -16.60 -13.11 4.17
CA GLY A 260 -17.08 -11.73 4.27
C GLY A 260 -16.20 -10.71 3.55
N SER A 261 -15.43 -11.15 2.56
CA SER A 261 -14.68 -10.25 1.69
C SER A 261 -15.59 -9.58 0.67
N THR A 262 -15.29 -8.35 0.28
CA THR A 262 -16.07 -7.60 -0.69
C THR A 262 -15.18 -6.91 -1.72
N VAL A 263 -15.62 -6.94 -2.97
CA VAL A 263 -14.99 -6.21 -4.08
C VAL A 263 -16.07 -5.40 -4.79
N GLN A 264 -15.93 -4.08 -4.75
CA GLN A 264 -16.74 -3.14 -5.47
C GLN A 264 -16.01 -2.74 -6.76
N GLY A 265 -16.56 -3.13 -7.91
CA GLY A 265 -16.14 -2.63 -9.22
C GLY A 265 -16.36 -1.13 -9.33
N GLY A 266 -15.71 -0.51 -10.31
CA GLY A 266 -15.77 0.91 -10.62
C GLY A 266 -16.24 1.17 -12.05
N THR A 267 -15.59 2.07 -12.77
CA THR A 267 -15.96 2.43 -14.15
C THR A 267 -15.03 1.80 -15.18
N GLY A 268 -15.57 1.44 -16.34
CA GLY A 268 -14.82 0.83 -17.44
C GLY A 268 -14.90 -0.70 -17.43
N ASN A 269 -13.89 -1.32 -18.03
CA ASN A 269 -13.75 -2.76 -18.20
C ASN A 269 -12.72 -3.31 -17.20
N GLN A 270 -13.10 -3.31 -15.93
CA GLN A 270 -12.26 -3.80 -14.83
C GLN A 270 -12.51 -5.27 -14.55
N SER A 271 -11.51 -5.97 -14.02
CA SER A 271 -11.65 -7.41 -13.75
C SER A 271 -10.99 -7.86 -12.46
N VAL A 272 -11.64 -8.83 -11.80
CA VAL A 272 -11.11 -9.53 -10.63
C VAL A 272 -11.20 -11.04 -10.81
N ASP A 273 -10.14 -11.74 -10.42
CA ASP A 273 -10.11 -13.20 -10.34
C ASP A 273 -9.69 -13.63 -8.93
N GLN A 274 -10.52 -14.46 -8.30
CA GLN A 274 -10.26 -15.03 -7.00
C GLN A 274 -10.01 -16.54 -7.14
N THR A 275 -8.93 -17.02 -6.51
CA THR A 275 -8.54 -18.45 -6.54
C THR A 275 -8.55 -19.15 -5.19
N GLY A 276 -8.72 -18.42 -4.10
CA GLY A 276 -8.75 -18.93 -2.73
C GLY A 276 -10.07 -19.56 -2.30
N THR A 277 -10.16 -19.93 -1.02
CA THR A 277 -11.31 -20.65 -0.45
C THR A 277 -12.35 -19.76 0.24
N GLY A 278 -12.07 -18.47 0.40
CA GLY A 278 -12.93 -17.51 1.08
C GLY A 278 -14.18 -17.17 0.29
N SER A 279 -15.28 -16.90 0.98
CA SER A 279 -16.51 -16.40 0.34
C SER A 279 -16.39 -14.91 0.02
N MET A 280 -16.72 -14.54 -1.21
CA MET A 280 -16.65 -13.17 -1.74
C MET A 280 -18.05 -12.61 -2.05
N THR A 281 -18.19 -11.29 -1.89
CA THR A 281 -19.25 -10.52 -2.55
C THR A 281 -18.63 -9.61 -3.60
N PHE A 282 -19.01 -9.78 -4.86
CA PHE A 282 -18.58 -8.95 -5.98
C PHE A 282 -19.73 -8.05 -6.41
N ILE A 283 -19.51 -6.74 -6.45
CA ILE A 283 -20.56 -5.76 -6.73
C ILE A 283 -20.12 -4.90 -7.90
N SER A 284 -20.93 -4.83 -8.96
CA SER A 284 -20.69 -3.89 -10.07
C SER A 284 -21.11 -2.46 -9.68
N ALA A 285 -20.44 -1.43 -10.20
CA ALA A 285 -20.82 -0.05 -9.88
C ALA A 285 -22.03 0.41 -10.67
N ASN A 286 -23.04 0.97 -10.00
CA ASN A 286 -24.17 1.63 -10.65
C ASN A 286 -23.74 2.79 -11.59
N SER A 287 -22.56 3.36 -11.39
CA SER A 287 -21.99 4.40 -12.26
C SER A 287 -21.35 3.87 -13.54
N ASN A 288 -21.23 2.55 -13.73
CA ASN A 288 -20.58 1.96 -14.90
C ASN A 288 -21.57 1.74 -16.05
N SER A 289 -22.00 2.82 -16.71
CA SER A 289 -23.02 2.76 -17.77
C SER A 289 -22.54 2.06 -19.05
N ASP A 290 -21.26 2.19 -19.38
CA ASP A 290 -20.71 1.81 -20.69
C ASP A 290 -19.64 0.71 -20.61
N GLY A 291 -19.27 0.32 -19.39
CA GLY A 291 -18.26 -0.71 -19.12
C GLY A 291 -18.88 -2.02 -18.63
N VAL A 292 -18.02 -3.00 -18.40
CA VAL A 292 -18.38 -4.31 -17.84
C VAL A 292 -17.43 -4.64 -16.70
N PHE A 293 -17.98 -4.94 -15.52
CA PHE A 293 -17.18 -5.52 -14.44
C PHE A 293 -17.12 -7.04 -14.61
N THR A 294 -15.91 -7.61 -14.70
CA THR A 294 -15.73 -9.06 -14.79
C THR A 294 -15.25 -9.62 -13.47
N ALA A 295 -15.97 -10.57 -12.89
CA ALA A 295 -15.57 -11.22 -11.66
C ALA A 295 -15.59 -12.75 -11.77
N THR A 296 -14.53 -13.37 -11.26
CA THR A 296 -14.43 -14.81 -11.09
C THR A 296 -14.27 -15.14 -9.61
N GLY A 297 -15.18 -15.96 -9.10
CA GLY A 297 -15.15 -16.51 -7.75
C GLY A 297 -14.27 -17.75 -7.65
N GLY A 298 -13.96 -18.14 -6.41
CA GLY A 298 -13.04 -19.23 -6.10
C GLY A 298 -13.73 -20.55 -5.80
N THR A 299 -13.27 -21.20 -4.74
CA THR A 299 -13.94 -22.40 -4.19
C THR A 299 -14.95 -22.04 -3.09
N GLY A 300 -15.08 -20.75 -2.76
CA GLY A 300 -15.97 -20.23 -1.73
C GLY A 300 -17.46 -20.31 -2.12
N LYS A 301 -18.31 -19.68 -1.30
CA LYS A 301 -19.72 -19.44 -1.68
C LYS A 301 -19.84 -17.97 -2.04
N ASP A 302 -19.82 -17.68 -3.32
CA ASP A 302 -19.69 -16.31 -3.79
C ASP A 302 -21.04 -15.71 -4.15
N THR A 303 -21.15 -14.40 -3.91
CA THR A 303 -22.30 -13.59 -4.30
C THR A 303 -21.85 -12.57 -5.33
N PHE A 304 -22.58 -12.46 -6.43
CA PHE A 304 -22.37 -11.49 -7.48
C PHE A 304 -23.60 -10.57 -7.55
N GLU A 305 -23.40 -9.27 -7.37
CA GLU A 305 -24.44 -8.24 -7.39
C GLU A 305 -24.27 -7.35 -8.62
N ALA A 306 -25.09 -7.62 -9.64
CA ALA A 306 -25.08 -6.93 -10.92
C ALA A 306 -26.05 -5.74 -10.91
N VAL A 307 -25.58 -4.57 -10.47
CA VAL A 307 -26.28 -3.28 -10.54
C VAL A 307 -26.02 -2.57 -11.89
N SER A 308 -24.89 -2.88 -12.53
CA SER A 308 -24.58 -2.56 -13.93
C SER A 308 -24.07 -3.83 -14.63
N SER A 309 -23.77 -3.74 -15.92
CA SER A 309 -23.35 -4.90 -16.72
C SER A 309 -22.17 -5.64 -16.08
N MET A 310 -22.37 -6.93 -15.81
CA MET A 310 -21.39 -7.77 -15.14
C MET A 310 -21.20 -9.11 -15.87
N THR A 311 -19.94 -9.54 -15.98
CA THR A 311 -19.59 -10.91 -16.38
C THR A 311 -19.17 -11.69 -15.15
N MET A 312 -19.89 -12.76 -14.83
CA MET A 312 -19.77 -13.50 -13.59
C MET A 312 -19.36 -14.95 -13.88
N THR A 313 -18.38 -15.44 -13.13
CA THR A 313 -17.99 -16.85 -13.11
C THR A 313 -17.97 -17.27 -11.64
N GLY A 314 -18.84 -18.19 -11.23
CA GLY A 314 -18.90 -18.66 -9.86
C GLY A 314 -17.69 -19.50 -9.42
N GLY A 315 -16.93 -20.04 -10.36
CA GLY A 315 -15.74 -20.82 -10.09
C GLY A 315 -16.07 -22.26 -9.68
N THR A 316 -15.20 -22.85 -8.86
CA THR A 316 -15.39 -24.23 -8.36
C THR A 316 -16.20 -24.28 -7.05
N GLY A 317 -16.61 -23.11 -6.57
CA GLY A 317 -17.44 -22.91 -5.39
C GLY A 317 -18.82 -23.56 -5.49
N GLY A 318 -19.30 -24.06 -4.35
CA GLY A 318 -20.61 -24.69 -4.25
C GLY A 318 -21.66 -23.71 -3.73
N ALA A 319 -22.70 -23.45 -4.53
CA ALA A 319 -23.87 -22.61 -4.18
C ALA A 319 -23.65 -21.09 -4.28
N ASN A 320 -23.19 -20.63 -5.43
CA ASN A 320 -23.05 -19.21 -5.72
C ASN A 320 -24.40 -18.52 -5.94
N THR A 321 -24.49 -17.24 -5.60
CA THR A 321 -25.66 -16.40 -5.87
C THR A 321 -25.31 -15.37 -6.93
N PHE A 322 -26.04 -15.36 -8.03
CA PHE A 322 -25.95 -14.34 -9.07
C PHE A 322 -27.21 -13.48 -9.00
N ASP A 323 -27.10 -12.29 -8.43
CA ASP A 323 -28.20 -11.34 -8.25
C ASP A 323 -28.15 -10.27 -9.35
N ILE A 324 -29.18 -10.26 -10.20
CA ILE A 324 -29.40 -9.24 -11.21
C ILE A 324 -30.31 -8.19 -10.62
N ILE A 325 -29.81 -6.97 -10.47
CA ILE A 325 -30.48 -5.90 -9.73
C ILE A 325 -31.01 -4.85 -10.70
N LYS A 326 -32.29 -4.49 -10.56
CA LYS A 326 -32.89 -3.43 -11.38
C LYS A 326 -32.17 -2.10 -11.18
N SER A 327 -31.61 -1.56 -12.26
CA SER A 327 -31.06 -0.21 -12.32
C SER A 327 -31.77 0.64 -13.37
N ALA A 328 -31.62 1.97 -13.28
CA ALA A 328 -32.23 2.88 -14.24
C ALA A 328 -31.57 2.82 -15.62
N ALA A 329 -30.25 2.60 -15.67
CA ALA A 329 -29.49 2.47 -16.90
C ALA A 329 -29.79 1.15 -17.64
N GLY A 330 -30.12 0.09 -16.89
CA GLY A 330 -30.15 -1.26 -17.42
C GLY A 330 -28.77 -1.92 -17.40
N ALA A 331 -28.72 -3.20 -17.76
CA ALA A 331 -27.52 -4.02 -17.70
C ALA A 331 -27.59 -5.18 -18.71
N THR A 332 -26.45 -5.59 -19.25
CA THR A 332 -26.33 -6.82 -20.04
C THR A 332 -25.35 -7.74 -19.34
N ASP A 333 -25.91 -8.70 -18.62
CA ASP A 333 -25.16 -9.57 -17.74
C ASP A 333 -24.86 -10.92 -18.39
N VAL A 334 -23.75 -11.53 -18.00
CA VAL A 334 -23.34 -12.87 -18.44
C VAL A 334 -22.93 -13.69 -17.24
N ILE A 335 -23.55 -14.86 -17.07
CA ILE A 335 -23.14 -15.88 -16.10
C ILE A 335 -22.50 -17.03 -16.88
N LYS A 336 -21.20 -17.26 -16.71
CA LYS A 336 -20.43 -18.20 -17.54
C LYS A 336 -20.64 -19.67 -17.18
N ASP A 337 -21.00 -19.96 -15.94
CA ASP A 337 -20.94 -21.30 -15.36
C ASP A 337 -22.13 -21.63 -14.44
N PHE A 338 -23.31 -21.10 -14.77
CA PHE A 338 -24.51 -21.24 -13.92
C PHE A 338 -24.79 -22.70 -13.51
N THR A 339 -24.66 -23.65 -14.44
CA THR A 339 -24.95 -25.08 -14.21
C THR A 339 -23.75 -25.88 -13.68
N ALA A 340 -22.59 -25.26 -13.47
CA ALA A 340 -21.39 -25.95 -12.98
C ALA A 340 -21.57 -26.49 -11.55
N ALA A 341 -22.42 -25.85 -10.75
CA ALA A 341 -22.79 -26.32 -9.41
C ALA A 341 -24.31 -26.36 -9.23
N ALA A 342 -24.83 -27.50 -8.74
CA ALA A 342 -26.27 -27.76 -8.61
C ALA A 342 -27.03 -26.87 -7.61
N SER A 343 -26.33 -26.05 -6.84
CA SER A 343 -26.90 -25.16 -5.83
C SER A 343 -26.74 -23.67 -6.17
N ASN A 344 -26.26 -23.36 -7.38
CA ASN A 344 -26.22 -21.99 -7.85
C ASN A 344 -27.63 -21.40 -7.94
N LYS A 345 -27.75 -20.11 -7.65
CA LYS A 345 -29.00 -19.37 -7.67
C LYS A 345 -28.91 -18.15 -8.56
N LEU A 346 -29.96 -17.92 -9.33
CA LEU A 346 -30.24 -16.66 -9.99
C LEU A 346 -31.26 -15.90 -9.15
N GLU A 347 -30.91 -14.70 -8.71
CA GLU A 347 -31.82 -13.78 -8.05
C GLU A 347 -32.13 -12.61 -8.99
N LEU A 348 -33.40 -12.20 -9.04
CA LEU A 348 -33.87 -11.09 -9.86
C LEU A 348 -34.50 -10.02 -8.95
N SER A 349 -33.67 -9.11 -8.46
CA SER A 349 -34.03 -8.15 -7.42
C SER A 349 -34.59 -6.83 -7.97
N GLY A 350 -35.68 -6.36 -7.39
CA GLY A 350 -36.23 -5.01 -7.61
C GLY A 350 -37.06 -4.84 -8.89
N PHE A 351 -37.25 -5.91 -9.66
CA PHE A 351 -38.09 -5.89 -10.87
C PHE A 351 -39.59 -5.96 -10.56
N GLY A 352 -39.98 -6.39 -9.36
CA GLY A 352 -41.39 -6.60 -9.01
C GLY A 352 -42.02 -7.76 -9.77
N LEU A 353 -41.21 -8.77 -10.12
CA LEU A 353 -41.66 -9.94 -10.86
C LEU A 353 -42.49 -10.85 -9.97
N THR A 354 -43.59 -11.34 -10.53
CA THR A 354 -44.30 -12.51 -10.03
C THR A 354 -43.85 -13.76 -10.79
N GLN A 355 -44.17 -14.94 -10.27
CA GLN A 355 -43.89 -16.20 -10.96
C GLN A 355 -44.53 -16.29 -12.35
N SER A 356 -45.71 -15.69 -12.55
CA SER A 356 -46.35 -15.65 -13.87
C SER A 356 -45.60 -14.74 -14.85
N SER A 357 -45.10 -13.60 -14.38
CA SER A 357 -44.27 -12.71 -15.22
C SER A 357 -42.93 -13.34 -15.57
N PHE A 358 -42.29 -14.06 -14.63
CA PHE A 358 -41.06 -14.78 -14.91
C PHE A 358 -41.27 -15.93 -15.91
N ALA A 359 -42.36 -16.70 -15.78
CA ALA A 359 -42.71 -17.72 -16.77
C ALA A 359 -42.86 -17.13 -18.19
N THR A 360 -43.44 -15.93 -18.30
CA THR A 360 -43.54 -15.21 -19.58
C THR A 360 -42.18 -14.82 -20.13
N ILE A 361 -41.26 -14.36 -19.28
CA ILE A 361 -39.86 -14.06 -19.67
C ILE A 361 -39.19 -15.34 -20.19
N LEU A 362 -39.32 -16.45 -19.48
CA LEU A 362 -38.73 -17.74 -19.86
C LEU A 362 -39.29 -18.25 -21.19
N ASP A 363 -40.61 -18.16 -21.42
CA ASP A 363 -41.24 -18.55 -22.67
C ASP A 363 -40.70 -17.75 -23.87
N ASN A 364 -40.39 -16.46 -23.68
CA ASN A 364 -39.84 -15.57 -24.69
C ASN A 364 -38.30 -15.53 -24.73
N ALA A 365 -37.63 -16.30 -23.87
CA ALA A 365 -36.17 -16.37 -23.84
C ALA A 365 -35.58 -16.95 -25.14
N THR A 366 -34.40 -16.46 -25.51
CA THR A 366 -33.69 -16.90 -26.72
C THR A 366 -32.59 -17.89 -26.35
N VAL A 367 -32.58 -19.05 -26.99
CA VAL A 367 -31.48 -20.03 -26.90
C VAL A 367 -30.61 -19.90 -28.14
N SER A 368 -29.31 -19.71 -27.94
CA SER A 368 -28.31 -19.60 -29.01
C SER A 368 -27.03 -20.37 -28.66
N SER A 369 -26.02 -20.30 -29.53
CA SER A 369 -24.69 -20.84 -29.22
C SER A 369 -24.01 -20.15 -28.02
N ALA A 370 -24.44 -18.94 -27.66
CA ALA A 370 -23.95 -18.24 -26.48
C ALA A 370 -24.61 -18.73 -25.17
N GLY A 371 -25.72 -19.46 -25.25
CA GLY A 371 -26.53 -19.91 -24.10
C GLY A 371 -27.97 -19.40 -24.14
N LEU A 372 -28.61 -19.39 -22.98
CA LEU A 372 -29.99 -18.94 -22.76
C LEU A 372 -29.99 -17.48 -22.31
N THR A 373 -30.60 -16.60 -23.10
CA THR A 373 -30.74 -15.17 -22.76
C THR A 373 -32.16 -14.85 -22.31
N LEU A 374 -32.27 -14.27 -21.12
CA LEU A 374 -33.50 -13.79 -20.51
C LEU A 374 -33.56 -12.26 -20.65
N ALA A 375 -34.61 -11.74 -21.31
CA ALA A 375 -34.90 -10.31 -21.33
C ALA A 375 -35.77 -9.96 -20.11
N ILE A 376 -35.14 -9.48 -19.03
CA ILE A 376 -35.79 -9.22 -17.74
C ILE A 376 -36.65 -7.96 -17.80
N SER A 377 -36.14 -6.92 -18.47
CA SER A 377 -36.84 -5.67 -18.74
C SER A 377 -36.51 -5.15 -20.14
N SER A 378 -37.02 -3.98 -20.52
CA SER A 378 -36.65 -3.37 -21.82
C SER A 378 -35.16 -3.04 -21.93
N ASN A 379 -34.47 -2.85 -20.79
CA ASN A 379 -33.09 -2.39 -20.73
C ASN A 379 -32.17 -3.37 -19.97
N THR A 380 -32.71 -4.48 -19.45
CA THR A 380 -31.94 -5.45 -18.67
C THR A 380 -32.08 -6.85 -19.23
N SER A 381 -30.95 -7.52 -19.43
CA SER A 381 -30.90 -8.92 -19.85
C SER A 381 -29.78 -9.67 -19.16
N VAL A 382 -29.97 -10.98 -18.99
CA VAL A 382 -28.92 -11.89 -18.50
C VAL A 382 -28.79 -13.07 -19.44
N THR A 383 -27.55 -13.42 -19.79
CA THR A 383 -27.22 -14.62 -20.56
C THR A 383 -26.58 -15.66 -19.66
N LEU A 384 -27.19 -16.85 -19.60
CA LEU A 384 -26.67 -18.02 -18.92
C LEU A 384 -25.89 -18.85 -19.93
N ALA A 385 -24.57 -18.73 -19.92
CA ALA A 385 -23.71 -19.40 -20.88
C ALA A 385 -23.78 -20.93 -20.70
N GLY A 386 -23.80 -21.65 -21.82
CA GLY A 386 -23.88 -23.11 -21.83
C GLY A 386 -25.25 -23.70 -21.43
N VAL A 387 -26.20 -22.88 -20.99
CA VAL A 387 -27.58 -23.33 -20.73
C VAL A 387 -28.35 -23.36 -22.06
N THR A 388 -28.86 -24.54 -22.43
CA THR A 388 -29.60 -24.73 -23.68
C THR A 388 -31.04 -25.18 -23.48
N ASP A 389 -31.40 -25.62 -22.26
CA ASP A 389 -32.75 -26.03 -21.91
C ASP A 389 -33.34 -25.04 -20.90
N LYS A 390 -34.55 -24.57 -21.17
CA LYS A 390 -35.30 -23.68 -20.27
C LYS A 390 -35.68 -24.40 -18.97
N ALA A 391 -35.79 -25.73 -18.99
CA ALA A 391 -36.11 -26.55 -17.83
C ALA A 391 -35.00 -26.55 -16.75
N ASP A 392 -33.79 -26.09 -17.07
CA ASP A 392 -32.70 -25.93 -16.11
C ASP A 392 -32.97 -24.80 -15.10
N LEU A 393 -33.92 -23.90 -15.40
CA LEU A 393 -34.40 -22.85 -14.50
C LEU A 393 -35.69 -23.31 -13.81
N THR A 394 -35.62 -23.43 -12.49
CA THR A 394 -36.72 -23.89 -11.64
C THR A 394 -36.91 -22.94 -10.45
N SER A 395 -38.03 -23.09 -9.73
CA SER A 395 -38.24 -22.35 -8.48
C SER A 395 -37.23 -22.68 -7.36
N ALA A 396 -36.40 -23.72 -7.53
CA ALA A 396 -35.36 -24.06 -6.57
C ALA A 396 -34.07 -23.26 -6.77
N ASN A 397 -33.80 -22.79 -8.00
CA ASN A 397 -32.58 -22.05 -8.36
C ASN A 397 -32.86 -20.65 -8.92
N VAL A 398 -34.13 -20.23 -8.97
CA VAL A 398 -34.52 -18.85 -9.29
C VAL A 398 -35.29 -18.24 -8.12
N SER A 399 -34.82 -17.09 -7.64
CA SER A 399 -35.50 -16.24 -6.65
C SER A 399 -35.95 -14.93 -7.28
N LEU A 400 -37.11 -14.42 -6.83
CA LEU A 400 -37.70 -13.15 -7.28
C LEU A 400 -37.91 -12.30 -6.03
N SER A 401 -37.29 -11.12 -5.97
CA SER A 401 -37.27 -10.27 -4.76
C SER A 401 -37.55 -8.79 -5.03
#